data_AF-A0A7T8BAW0-F1
#
_entry.id   AF-A0A7T8BAW0-F1
#
_cell.length_a   1.000
_cell.length_b   1.000
_cell.length_c   1.000
_cell.angle_alpha   90.00
_cell.angle_beta   90.00
_cell.angle_gamma   90.00
#
_symmetry.space_group_name_H-M   'P 1'
#
loop_
_entity.id
_entity.type
_entity.pdbx_description
1 polymer ?
#
loop_
_entity_poly.entity_id
_entity_poly.type
_entity_poly.pdbx_seq_one_letter_code
_entity_poly.pdbx_strand_id
1 'polypeptide(L)'
;MSGNSGKTIEKAVFTADQTRNLQIYILPGRPEFSGTTAGTLRQYNENVYVPQGIAAYFPARFSRDGSAFEWSFSNTFSYRIVSHTEQSGGILLYGVEARGTGEDPGYIRQYTVTFDRGSLEAPLQQPAMHALELGVEKSGIRSGTARLESLKYDSQSGRFTAEVIVGGA
;
A
#
# COMPACT_ATOMS: atom_id res chain seq x y z
N MET A 1 19.36 -9.46 -20.89
CA MET A 1 17.94 -9.11 -21.03
C MET A 1 17.19 -9.82 -19.92
N SER A 2 16.94 -9.15 -18.80
CA SER A 2 16.23 -9.75 -17.66
C SER A 2 14.73 -9.63 -17.92
N GLY A 3 14.02 -10.75 -17.99
CA GLY A 3 12.59 -10.76 -18.26
C GLY A 3 11.79 -10.12 -17.13
N ASN A 4 11.00 -9.10 -17.43
CA ASN A 4 9.99 -8.54 -16.53
C ASN A 4 8.90 -9.61 -16.29
N SER A 5 9.10 -10.48 -15.29
CA SER A 5 8.21 -11.61 -15.01
C SER A 5 7.02 -11.17 -14.14
N GLY A 6 6.11 -10.38 -14.70
CA GLY A 6 4.76 -10.21 -14.13
C GLY A 6 3.84 -11.33 -14.60
N LYS A 7 3.08 -11.94 -13.68
CA LYS A 7 2.09 -12.97 -14.02
C LYS A 7 0.85 -12.29 -14.62
N THR A 8 0.45 -12.70 -15.82
CA THR A 8 -0.86 -12.29 -16.36
C THR A 8 -1.95 -12.95 -15.52
N ILE A 9 -2.90 -12.13 -15.06
CA ILE A 9 -4.09 -12.60 -14.37
C ILE A 9 -5.30 -12.27 -15.23
N GLU A 10 -6.32 -13.13 -15.20
CA GLU A 10 -7.63 -12.77 -15.74
C GLU A 10 -8.10 -11.49 -15.04
N LYS A 11 -8.85 -10.64 -15.75
CA LYS A 11 -9.36 -9.38 -15.21
C LYS A 11 -10.04 -9.66 -13.87
N ALA A 12 -9.35 -9.32 -12.78
CA ALA A 12 -9.77 -9.67 -11.45
C ALA A 12 -10.86 -8.69 -11.04
N VAL A 13 -12.13 -9.06 -11.28
CA VAL A 13 -13.30 -8.22 -11.02
C VAL A 13 -13.20 -7.65 -9.61
N PHE A 14 -12.78 -6.39 -9.52
CA PHE A 14 -12.89 -5.61 -8.31
C PHE A 14 -14.37 -5.28 -8.12
N THR A 15 -15.03 -6.00 -7.23
CA THR A 15 -16.44 -5.73 -6.92
C THR A 15 -16.50 -4.56 -5.95
N ALA A 16 -16.95 -3.42 -6.47
CA ALA A 16 -16.93 -2.11 -5.84
C ALA A 16 -17.64 -1.99 -4.47
N ASP A 17 -18.35 -3.03 -4.01
CA ASP A 17 -19.14 -2.99 -2.77
C ASP A 17 -18.77 -4.09 -1.75
N GLN A 18 -17.71 -4.86 -1.99
CA GLN A 18 -17.31 -5.91 -1.05
C GLN A 18 -16.54 -5.34 0.15
N THR A 19 -16.91 -5.79 1.36
CA THR A 19 -16.11 -5.50 2.57
C THR A 19 -14.81 -6.29 2.50
N ARG A 20 -13.68 -5.60 2.65
CA ARG A 20 -12.35 -6.20 2.70
C ARG A 20 -11.76 -6.05 4.09
N ASN A 21 -11.19 -7.14 4.60
CA ASN A 21 -10.38 -7.13 5.80
C ASN A 21 -8.94 -6.86 5.39
N LEU A 22 -8.42 -5.70 5.76
CA LEU A 22 -7.09 -5.21 5.39
C LEU A 22 -6.17 -5.18 6.61
N GLN A 23 -4.88 -5.39 6.34
CA GLN A 23 -3.80 -5.23 7.30
C GLN A 23 -2.98 -4.01 6.90
N ILE A 24 -3.05 -2.95 7.69
CA ILE A 24 -2.36 -1.69 7.40
C ILE A 24 -1.14 -1.56 8.31
N TYR A 25 0.04 -1.62 7.71
CA TYR A 25 1.31 -1.41 8.39
C TYR A 25 1.66 0.08 8.41
N ILE A 26 2.05 0.57 9.57
CA ILE A 26 2.52 1.94 9.79
C ILE A 26 3.86 1.85 10.51
N LEU A 27 4.87 2.51 9.95
CA LEU A 27 6.10 2.76 10.68
C LEU A 27 5.89 4.02 11.51
N PRO A 28 5.90 3.93 12.85
CA PRO A 28 5.87 5.10 13.72
C PRO A 28 7.19 5.84 13.54
N GLY A 29 7.21 6.76 12.60
CA GLY A 29 8.36 7.58 12.34
C GLY A 29 7.98 9.01 12.58
N ARG A 30 8.19 9.51 13.80
CA ARG A 30 8.67 10.88 14.00
C ARG A 30 9.43 10.94 15.33
N PRO A 31 10.70 11.38 15.32
CA PRO A 31 11.30 11.93 16.54
C PRO A 31 10.57 13.21 16.99
N GLU A 32 9.83 13.88 16.11
CA GLU A 32 9.01 15.08 16.39
C GLU A 32 7.86 14.83 17.39
N PHE A 33 7.44 13.57 17.54
CA PHE A 33 6.44 13.16 18.53
C PHE A 33 7.07 12.65 19.83
N SER A 34 8.40 12.78 20.01
CA SER A 34 9.06 12.46 21.28
C SER A 34 8.46 13.31 22.40
N GLY A 35 7.77 12.67 23.35
CA GLY A 35 7.08 13.35 24.45
C GLY A 35 5.59 13.60 24.25
N THR A 36 5.00 13.22 23.10
CA THR A 36 3.53 13.17 22.98
C THR A 36 2.96 11.91 23.63
N THR A 37 1.73 12.01 24.13
CA THR A 37 1.06 10.84 24.73
C THR A 37 0.79 9.78 23.67
N ALA A 38 0.81 8.51 24.08
CA ALA A 38 0.48 7.38 23.20
C ALA A 38 -0.88 7.54 22.51
N GLY A 39 -1.86 8.19 23.18
CA GLY A 39 -3.17 8.49 22.61
C GLY A 39 -3.12 9.48 21.44
N THR A 40 -2.32 10.55 21.57
CA THR A 40 -2.15 11.56 20.50
C THR A 40 -1.48 10.96 19.27
N LEU A 41 -0.41 10.19 19.47
CA LEU A 41 0.30 9.52 18.37
C LEU A 41 -0.60 8.51 17.65
N ARG A 42 -1.39 7.75 18.41
CA ARG A 42 -2.37 6.83 17.86
C ARG A 42 -3.40 7.56 16.99
N GLN A 43 -4.01 8.62 17.51
CA GLN A 43 -5.00 9.39 16.76
C GLN A 43 -4.41 9.98 15.48
N TYR A 44 -3.17 10.45 15.52
CA TYR A 44 -2.46 10.92 14.33
C TYR A 44 -2.30 9.81 13.28
N ASN A 45 -1.81 8.63 13.69
CA ASN A 45 -1.64 7.49 12.78
C ASN A 45 -2.96 7.03 12.17
N GLU A 46 -4.03 6.96 12.98
CA GLU A 46 -5.36 6.56 12.55
C GLU A 46 -5.98 7.57 11.57
N ASN A 47 -5.71 8.88 11.73
CA ASN A 47 -6.28 9.91 10.86
C ASN A 47 -5.46 10.18 9.61
N VAL A 48 -4.14 9.96 9.64
CA VAL A 48 -3.23 10.35 8.55
C VAL A 48 -2.75 9.14 7.76
N TYR A 49 -2.20 8.13 8.43
CA TYR A 49 -1.51 7.02 7.77
C TYR A 49 -2.40 5.82 7.47
N VAL A 50 -3.39 5.53 8.30
CA VAL A 50 -4.35 4.45 8.03
C VAL A 50 -5.09 4.70 6.70
N PRO A 51 -5.68 5.88 6.43
CA PRO A 51 -6.35 6.14 5.15
C PRO A 51 -5.44 5.99 3.94
N GLN A 52 -4.17 6.43 4.02
CA GLN A 52 -3.20 6.28 2.94
C GLN A 52 -2.90 4.81 2.67
N GLY A 53 -2.68 4.02 3.72
CA GLY A 53 -2.45 2.58 3.59
C GLY A 53 -3.66 1.84 3.01
N ILE A 54 -4.88 2.25 3.38
CA ILE A 54 -6.12 1.70 2.81
C ILE A 54 -6.21 2.03 1.31
N ALA A 55 -5.95 3.29 0.94
CA ALA A 55 -6.07 3.77 -0.43
C ALA A 55 -5.24 2.93 -1.42
N ALA A 56 -4.08 2.43 -0.99
CA ALA A 56 -3.22 1.57 -1.80
C ALA A 56 -3.87 0.23 -2.21
N TYR A 57 -4.85 -0.27 -1.45
CA TYR A 57 -5.57 -1.51 -1.77
C TYR A 57 -6.68 -1.34 -2.80
N PHE A 58 -7.07 -0.10 -3.10
CA PHE A 58 -8.09 0.22 -4.10
C PHE A 58 -7.42 0.68 -5.41
N PRO A 59 -8.05 0.45 -6.57
CA PRO A 59 -7.50 0.87 -7.86
C PRO A 59 -7.17 2.38 -7.90
N ALA A 60 -5.90 2.75 -7.94
CA ALA A 60 -5.45 4.13 -8.01
C ALA A 60 -4.77 4.40 -9.34
N ARG A 61 -5.08 5.54 -9.97
CA ARG A 61 -4.40 5.95 -11.20
C ARG A 61 -3.01 6.47 -10.84
N PHE A 62 -2.05 6.17 -11.69
CA PHE A 62 -0.69 6.67 -11.54
C PHE A 62 -0.16 7.23 -12.88
N SER A 63 0.73 8.21 -12.76
CA SER A 63 1.67 8.58 -13.81
C SER A 63 3.07 8.65 -13.21
N ARG A 64 4.07 8.36 -14.03
CA ARG A 64 5.47 8.33 -13.64
C ARG A 64 6.30 9.10 -14.65
N ASP A 65 7.05 10.09 -14.14
CA ASP A 65 8.10 10.79 -14.89
C ASP A 65 9.45 10.62 -14.17
N GLY A 66 10.37 9.90 -14.80
CA GLY A 66 11.64 9.53 -14.16
C GLY A 66 11.43 8.74 -12.86
N SER A 67 11.85 9.31 -11.73
CA SER A 67 11.64 8.75 -10.38
C SER A 67 10.43 9.33 -9.65
N ALA A 68 9.75 10.32 -10.24
CA ALA A 68 8.60 10.95 -9.62
C ALA A 68 7.32 10.17 -9.93
N PHE A 69 6.54 9.91 -8.89
CA PHE A 69 5.21 9.32 -8.97
C PHE A 69 4.15 10.36 -8.68
N GLU A 70 3.14 10.43 -9.54
CA GLU A 70 1.89 11.12 -9.25
C GLU A 70 0.80 10.07 -9.10
N TRP A 71 0.11 10.11 -7.96
CA TRP A 71 -0.99 9.21 -7.65
C TRP A 71 -2.30 9.99 -7.59
N SER A 72 -3.31 9.48 -8.27
CA SER A 72 -4.68 9.99 -8.21
C SER A 72 -5.61 8.93 -7.65
N PHE A 73 -6.08 9.19 -6.43
CA PHE A 73 -7.01 8.33 -5.71
C PHE A 73 -8.43 8.87 -5.92
N SER A 74 -9.13 8.34 -6.92
CA SER A 74 -10.53 8.67 -7.18
C SER A 74 -11.51 7.89 -6.31
N ASN A 75 -11.02 7.00 -5.44
CA ASN A 75 -11.87 6.08 -4.70
C ASN A 75 -12.45 6.75 -3.47
N THR A 76 -13.77 6.71 -3.35
CA THR A 76 -14.45 6.95 -2.09
C THR A 76 -14.49 5.64 -1.33
N PHE A 77 -13.78 5.57 -0.21
CA PHE A 77 -13.85 4.43 0.69
C PHE A 77 -14.33 4.84 2.07
N SER A 78 -15.02 3.92 2.73
CA SER A 78 -15.34 3.97 4.14
C SER A 78 -14.57 2.86 4.84
N TYR A 79 -14.21 3.09 6.10
CA TYR A 79 -13.46 2.10 6.85
C TYR A 79 -13.78 2.14 8.34
N ARG A 80 -13.49 1.02 9.00
CA ARG A 80 -13.55 0.86 10.44
C ARG A 80 -12.29 0.15 10.90
N ILE A 81 -11.58 0.75 11.85
CA ILE A 81 -10.48 0.09 12.54
C ILE A 81 -11.09 -0.92 13.52
N VAL A 82 -10.74 -2.19 13.37
CA VAL A 82 -11.24 -3.29 14.21
C VAL A 82 -10.19 -3.80 15.19
N SER A 83 -8.90 -3.60 14.89
CA SER A 83 -7.81 -3.94 15.79
C SER A 83 -6.58 -3.08 15.56
N HIS A 84 -5.73 -3.01 16.58
CA HIS A 84 -4.43 -2.35 16.55
C HIS A 84 -3.47 -3.19 17.40
N THR A 85 -2.28 -3.44 16.88
CA THR A 85 -1.24 -4.20 17.57
C THR A 85 0.12 -3.65 17.20
N GLU A 86 1.00 -3.52 18.19
CA GLU A 86 2.41 -3.25 17.94
C GLU A 86 3.15 -4.55 17.67
N GLN A 87 3.82 -4.62 16.53
CA GLN A 87 4.66 -5.73 16.13
C GLN A 87 6.13 -5.45 16.45
N SER A 88 6.90 -6.52 16.57
CA SER A 88 8.36 -6.48 16.72
C SER A 88 9.01 -5.56 15.69
N GLY A 89 10.00 -4.79 16.13
CA GLY A 89 10.63 -3.75 15.33
C GLY A 89 9.94 -2.39 15.47
N GLY A 90 8.86 -2.27 16.26
CA GLY A 90 8.14 -1.01 16.40
C GLY A 90 7.36 -0.69 15.12
N ILE A 91 6.66 -1.68 14.57
CA ILE A 91 5.73 -1.50 13.46
C ILE A 91 4.32 -1.58 14.03
N LEU A 92 3.48 -0.60 13.72
CA LEU A 92 2.07 -0.66 14.10
C LEU A 92 1.28 -1.37 13.01
N LEU A 93 0.52 -2.38 13.40
CA LEU A 93 -0.38 -3.13 12.53
C LEU A 93 -1.83 -2.80 12.92
N TYR A 94 -2.57 -2.27 11.96
CA TYR A 94 -4.00 -2.01 12.09
C TYR A 94 -4.78 -3.04 11.29
N GLY A 95 -5.74 -3.70 11.93
CA GLY A 95 -6.79 -4.46 11.26
C GLY A 95 -7.92 -3.52 10.90
N VAL A 96 -8.28 -3.48 9.62
CA VAL A 96 -9.29 -2.55 9.10
C VAL A 96 -10.31 -3.32 8.27
N GLU A 97 -11.59 -3.04 8.49
CA GLU A 97 -12.65 -3.35 7.54
C GLU A 97 -12.84 -2.14 6.63
N ALA A 98 -12.62 -2.31 5.34
CA ALA A 98 -12.78 -1.25 4.35
C ALA A 98 -13.78 -1.64 3.27
N ARG A 99 -14.56 -0.67 2.80
CA ARG A 99 -15.44 -0.76 1.63
C ARG A 99 -15.14 0.42 0.74
N GLY A 100 -15.06 0.20 -0.56
CA GLY A 100 -14.81 1.28 -1.49
C GLY A 100 -15.02 0.83 -2.91
N THR A 101 -15.44 1.79 -3.72
CA THR A 101 -15.64 1.61 -5.15
C THR A 101 -14.36 1.96 -5.89
N GLY A 102 -14.12 1.31 -7.02
CA GLY A 102 -12.95 1.56 -7.86
C GLY A 102 -13.09 0.89 -9.21
N GLU A 103 -12.51 1.51 -10.24
CA GLU A 103 -12.44 0.93 -11.58
C GLU A 103 -11.24 0.02 -11.69
N ASP A 104 -11.47 -1.26 -12.02
CA ASP A 104 -10.39 -2.21 -12.22
C ASP A 104 -9.52 -1.82 -13.43
N PRO A 105 -8.18 -1.87 -13.32
CA PRO A 105 -7.28 -1.67 -14.45
C PRO A 105 -7.70 -2.48 -15.69
N GLY A 106 -7.39 -1.96 -16.88
CA GLY A 106 -7.62 -2.65 -18.15
C GLY A 106 -6.81 -3.95 -18.28
N TYR A 107 -5.69 -3.94 -19.01
CA TYR A 107 -4.81 -5.10 -19.09
C TYR A 107 -4.08 -5.30 -17.76
N ILE A 108 -4.18 -6.47 -17.12
CA ILE A 108 -3.73 -6.66 -15.73
C ILE A 108 -2.54 -7.64 -15.62
N ARG A 109 -1.49 -7.22 -14.90
CA ARG A 109 -0.40 -8.09 -14.45
C ARG A 109 -0.16 -7.97 -12.96
N GLN A 110 0.14 -9.09 -12.33
CA GLN A 110 0.54 -9.18 -10.93
C GLN A 110 2.07 -9.26 -10.81
N TYR A 111 2.61 -8.49 -9.87
CA TYR A 111 4.02 -8.41 -9.55
C TYR A 111 4.23 -8.67 -8.06
N THR A 112 5.17 -9.53 -7.73
CA THR A 112 5.66 -9.68 -6.35
C THR A 112 6.87 -8.77 -6.16
N VAL A 113 6.83 -7.95 -5.12
CA VAL A 113 7.93 -7.08 -4.71
C VAL A 113 8.31 -7.36 -3.26
N THR A 114 9.60 -7.26 -2.96
CA THR A 114 10.15 -7.46 -1.62
C THR A 114 11.11 -6.32 -1.35
N PHE A 115 11.02 -5.73 -0.16
CA PHE A 115 11.88 -4.63 0.25
C PHE A 115 12.16 -4.69 1.75
N ASP A 116 13.34 -4.22 2.13
CA ASP A 116 13.74 -4.12 3.54
C ASP A 116 12.97 -2.99 4.22
N ARG A 117 12.59 -3.16 5.48
CA ARG A 117 11.98 -2.07 6.26
C ARG A 117 12.81 -0.79 6.22
N GLY A 118 14.14 -0.91 6.22
CA GLY A 118 15.07 0.21 6.16
C GLY A 118 15.03 1.01 4.85
N SER A 119 14.38 0.52 3.79
CA SER A 119 14.21 1.30 2.56
C SER A 119 13.15 2.40 2.67
N LEU A 120 12.36 2.40 3.75
CA LEU A 120 11.25 3.34 3.97
C LEU A 120 11.69 4.65 4.67
N GLU A 121 12.95 5.05 4.54
CA GLU A 121 13.45 6.32 5.08
C GLU A 121 12.92 7.55 4.32
N ALA A 122 13.04 8.72 4.96
CA ALA A 122 12.21 9.91 4.74
C ALA A 122 12.08 10.44 3.29
N PRO A 123 10.93 11.07 2.95
CA PRO A 123 9.79 11.32 3.82
C PRO A 123 8.89 10.08 3.94
N LEU A 124 8.78 9.59 5.18
CA LEU A 124 7.91 8.54 5.71
C LEU A 124 7.00 7.90 4.67
N GLN A 125 7.56 7.01 3.87
CA GLN A 125 6.77 6.30 2.89
C GLN A 125 5.92 5.25 3.62
N GLN A 126 4.60 5.35 3.44
CA GLN A 126 3.70 4.34 3.93
C GLN A 126 4.03 3.01 3.19
N PRO A 127 4.25 1.87 3.90
CA PRO A 127 4.74 0.64 3.28
C PRO A 127 3.92 0.12 2.08
N ALA A 128 2.60 0.27 2.11
CA ALA A 128 1.71 -0.12 1.02
C ALA A 128 1.90 0.79 -0.22
N MET A 129 2.10 2.09 -0.02
CA MET A 129 2.42 3.04 -1.10
C MET A 129 3.79 2.74 -1.73
N HIS A 130 4.80 2.49 -0.91
CA HIS A 130 6.12 2.09 -1.42
C HIS A 130 6.06 0.78 -2.22
N ALA A 131 5.27 -0.19 -1.74
CA ALA A 131 5.03 -1.42 -2.49
C ALA A 131 4.41 -1.14 -3.87
N LEU A 132 3.41 -0.26 -3.95
CA LEU A 132 2.81 0.14 -5.22
C LEU A 132 3.84 0.76 -6.18
N GLU A 133 4.65 1.70 -5.69
CA GLU A 133 5.72 2.33 -6.47
C GLU A 133 6.64 1.26 -7.05
N LEU A 134 7.21 0.37 -6.22
CA LEU A 134 8.07 -0.72 -6.67
C LEU A 134 7.38 -1.65 -7.68
N GLY A 135 6.08 -1.95 -7.48
CA GLY A 135 5.30 -2.77 -8.40
C GLY A 135 5.15 -2.12 -9.77
N VAL A 136 4.85 -0.82 -9.79
CA VAL A 136 4.81 -0.01 -11.02
C VAL A 136 6.20 0.07 -11.66
N GLU A 137 7.26 0.29 -10.90
CA GLU A 137 8.62 0.31 -11.42
C GLU A 137 8.98 -1.00 -12.12
N LYS A 138 8.69 -2.12 -11.47
CA LYS A 138 8.91 -3.46 -12.00
C LYS A 138 8.08 -3.76 -13.24
N SER A 139 6.93 -3.10 -13.40
CA SER A 139 6.09 -3.26 -14.60
C SER A 139 6.69 -2.60 -15.85
N GLY A 140 7.49 -1.54 -15.68
CA GLY A 140 7.97 -0.69 -16.78
C GLY A 140 6.90 0.22 -17.41
N ILE A 141 5.68 0.22 -16.88
CA ILE A 141 4.57 1.07 -17.34
C ILE A 141 4.73 2.48 -16.76
N ARG A 142 4.53 3.51 -17.59
CA ARG A 142 4.66 4.92 -17.18
C ARG A 142 3.35 5.55 -16.69
N SER A 143 2.20 5.01 -17.08
CA SER A 143 0.90 5.48 -16.62
C SER A 143 -0.13 4.37 -16.69
N GLY A 144 -1.09 4.36 -15.75
CA GLY A 144 -2.13 3.36 -15.71
C GLY A 144 -2.84 3.33 -14.36
N THR A 145 -3.27 2.15 -13.95
CA THR A 145 -3.89 1.92 -12.64
C THR A 145 -3.14 0.83 -11.89
N ALA A 146 -2.94 1.00 -10.59
CA ALA A 146 -2.33 0.00 -9.73
C ALA A 146 -3.10 -0.16 -8.42
N ARG A 147 -2.98 -1.34 -7.82
CA ARG A 147 -3.51 -1.63 -6.48
C ARG A 147 -2.75 -2.75 -5.82
N LEU A 148 -2.79 -2.76 -4.50
CA LEU A 148 -2.20 -3.77 -3.66
C LEU A 148 -3.21 -4.90 -3.45
N GLU A 149 -2.78 -6.14 -3.64
CA GLU A 149 -3.54 -7.33 -3.26
C GLU A 149 -3.20 -7.77 -1.85
N SER A 150 -1.91 -7.84 -1.55
CA SER A 150 -1.41 -8.26 -0.25
C SER A 150 -0.11 -7.54 0.08
N LEU A 151 0.13 -7.35 1.38
CA LEU A 151 1.38 -6.88 1.95
C LEU A 151 1.56 -7.62 3.27
N LYS A 152 2.76 -8.15 3.50
CA LYS A 152 3.11 -8.87 4.72
C LYS A 152 4.48 -8.42 5.19
N TYR A 153 4.62 -8.21 6.48
CA TYR A 153 5.90 -8.01 7.14
C TYR A 153 6.38 -9.32 7.78
N ASP A 154 7.61 -9.71 7.47
CA ASP A 154 8.31 -10.78 8.17
C ASP A 154 9.31 -10.16 9.16
N SER A 155 9.03 -10.35 10.45
CA SER A 155 9.85 -9.83 11.52
C SER A 155 11.19 -10.54 11.70
N GLN A 156 11.34 -11.77 11.19
CA GLN A 156 12.60 -12.50 11.26
C GLN A 156 13.61 -11.94 10.26
N SER A 157 13.16 -11.65 9.04
CA SER A 157 14.00 -11.07 7.99
C SER A 157 14.00 -9.54 7.95
N GLY A 158 13.05 -8.89 8.63
CA GLY A 158 12.90 -7.43 8.59
C GLY A 158 12.39 -6.91 7.25
N ARG A 159 11.71 -7.75 6.47
CA ARG A 159 11.30 -7.45 5.08
C ARG A 159 9.79 -7.41 4.92
N PHE A 160 9.35 -6.55 4.01
CA PHE A 160 8.02 -6.56 3.46
C PHE A 160 8.00 -7.37 2.17
N THR A 161 6.93 -8.13 1.96
CA THR A 161 6.60 -8.75 0.68
C THR A 161 5.19 -8.35 0.29
N ALA A 162 5.03 -7.90 -0.94
CA ALA A 162 3.75 -7.44 -1.47
C ALA A 162 3.43 -8.04 -2.84
N GLU A 163 2.14 -8.21 -3.08
CA GLU A 163 1.59 -8.52 -4.40
C GLU A 163 0.87 -7.28 -4.91
N VAL A 164 1.36 -6.76 -6.02
CA VAL A 164 0.87 -5.53 -6.64
C VAL A 164 0.29 -5.88 -8.00
N ILE A 165 -0.94 -5.44 -8.22
CA ILE A 165 -1.57 -5.46 -9.53
C ILE A 165 -1.29 -4.13 -10.23
N VAL A 166 -0.78 -4.20 -11.45
CA VAL A 166 -0.58 -3.04 -12.32
C VAL A 166 -1.25 -3.32 -13.65
N GLY A 167 -2.01 -2.34 -14.14
CA GLY A 167 -2.51 -2.34 -15.50
C GLY A 167 -2.21 -1.05 -16.24
N GLY A 168 -1.89 -1.21 -17.53
CA GLY A 168 -1.67 -0.10 -18.44
C GLY A 168 -2.99 0.52 -18.91
N ALA A 169 -2.92 1.82 -19.20
CA ALA A 169 -3.94 2.51 -20.00
C ALA A 169 -3.81 2.15 -21.49
#